data_AF-A0A554L6W8-F1
#
_entry.id   AF-A0A554L6W8-F1
#
_cell.length_a   1.000
_cell.length_b   1.000
_cell.length_c   1.000
_cell.angle_alpha   90.00
_cell.angle_beta   90.00
_cell.angle_gamma   90.00
#
_symmetry.space_group_name_H-M   'P 1'
#
loop_
_entity.id
_entity.type
_entity.pdbx_description
1 polymer ?
#
loop_
_entity_poly.entity_id
_entity_poly.type
_entity_poly.pdbx_seq_one_letter_code
_entity_poly.pdbx_strand_id
1 'polypeptide(L)'
;MKNSLLIKLATTTSLAILTISVVSIYLVHSLTVSIAVAILAAIFSTVSIFIFLKPLQDLIKSAKALGDGNFNQRVDLRTGDEFEEVGNSFNQMANKLSGIFQKLERDTQIAISEKSKLNEVLSSIIDGIIALDFNRNILLANRAAEEITGFTTAELQGQRVDNLIHLFSDFEEILPKTYCETNFSQSAKLTGKEGKQTSVNVMTSKVGEALQTNLSCILIFHDLSKEEELEKMKMDFVSMASHELRTPLTSIIGYLSVFANENRGKLPKQDLDLIEKSEISARQLLTLIQNLLNVNKIEREEMSVTPEPVDYLPILSKAVEDLKTQANQKDIVLNFNPPTESLPKVMADPIRISEVVTNLLANAINYTNPGGKVELIIQVSPDKVTTTISDTGVGIPKDAIPHLFNKFFRVSNQSQKMSKGTGLGLYITKSIIEKLNGKIWVESELGKGSRFCFSLPVATISSGVLNTNQFMGEQIQAGALNY
;
A
#
# COMPACT_ATOMS: atom_id res chain seq x y z
N MET A 1 111.48 82.40 63.66
CA MET A 1 111.08 81.11 63.04
C MET A 1 109.74 80.55 63.53
N LYS A 2 109.36 80.65 64.82
CA LYS A 2 108.10 80.08 65.35
C LYS A 2 106.80 80.64 64.74
N ASN A 3 106.71 81.95 64.49
CA ASN A 3 105.48 82.58 63.99
C ASN A 3 105.15 82.26 62.52
N SER A 4 106.14 82.06 61.64
CA SER A 4 105.84 81.70 60.24
C SER A 4 105.43 80.24 60.07
N LEU A 5 105.88 79.36 60.97
CA LEU A 5 105.46 77.95 61.00
C LEU A 5 104.00 77.81 61.45
N LEU A 6 103.60 78.58 62.48
CA LEU A 6 102.22 78.62 62.98
C LEU A 6 101.24 79.18 61.96
N ILE A 7 101.62 80.23 61.22
CA ILE A 7 100.79 80.79 60.15
C ILE A 7 100.65 79.80 58.99
N LYS A 8 101.74 79.16 58.55
CA LYS A 8 101.67 78.11 57.51
C LYS A 8 100.77 76.95 57.94
N LEU A 9 100.93 76.47 59.17
CA LEU A 9 100.10 75.38 59.71
C LEU A 9 98.62 75.78 59.77
N ALA A 10 98.31 77.00 60.22
CA ALA A 10 96.94 77.52 60.28
C ALA A 10 96.32 77.69 58.88
N THR A 11 97.09 78.13 57.88
CA THR A 11 96.62 78.26 56.50
C THR A 11 96.41 76.91 55.82
N THR A 12 97.26 75.91 56.06
CA THR A 12 97.09 74.57 55.49
C THR A 12 95.93 73.82 56.16
N THR A 13 95.74 73.97 57.47
CA THR A 13 94.56 73.40 58.16
C THR A 13 93.28 74.10 57.72
N SER A 14 93.28 75.42 57.56
CA SER A 14 92.12 76.18 57.07
C SER A 14 91.74 75.79 55.64
N LEU A 15 92.74 75.67 54.75
CA LEU A 15 92.51 75.23 53.37
C LEU A 15 92.00 73.78 53.30
N ALA A 16 92.53 72.87 54.14
CA ALA A 16 92.06 71.50 54.23
C ALA A 16 90.62 71.39 54.78
N ILE A 17 90.28 72.19 55.79
CA ILE A 17 88.91 72.26 56.32
C ILE A 17 87.97 72.81 55.24
N LEU A 18 88.38 73.85 54.50
CA LEU A 18 87.58 74.42 53.42
C LEU A 18 87.36 73.43 52.27
N THR A 19 88.39 72.69 51.84
CA THR A 19 88.24 71.68 50.78
C THR A 19 87.36 70.51 51.21
N ILE A 20 87.51 70.02 52.44
CA ILE A 20 86.63 68.97 53.00
C ILE A 20 85.19 69.48 53.07
N SER A 21 84.98 70.74 53.47
CA SER A 21 83.66 71.36 53.53
C SER A 21 83.01 71.46 52.15
N VAL A 22 83.75 71.89 51.14
CA VAL A 22 83.27 72.00 49.75
C VAL A 22 82.97 70.62 49.17
N VAL A 23 83.86 69.64 49.33
CA VAL A 23 83.64 68.26 48.88
C VAL A 23 82.44 67.63 49.57
N SER A 24 82.26 67.87 50.88
CA SER A 24 81.10 67.39 51.63
C SER A 24 79.79 68.00 51.12
N ILE A 25 79.76 69.31 50.83
CA ILE A 25 78.60 69.98 50.24
C ILE A 25 78.27 69.38 48.87
N TYR A 26 79.27 69.15 48.01
CA TYR A 26 79.08 68.53 46.70
C TYR A 26 78.56 67.09 46.79
N LEU A 27 79.09 66.28 47.70
CA LEU A 27 78.64 64.90 47.94
C LEU A 27 77.19 64.85 48.44
N VAL A 28 76.82 65.74 49.35
CA VAL A 28 75.44 65.83 49.86
C VAL A 28 74.50 66.27 48.74
N HIS A 29 74.86 67.29 47.95
CA HIS A 29 74.03 67.77 46.84
C HIS A 29 73.88 66.72 45.74
N SER A 30 74.97 66.05 45.33
CA SER A 30 74.91 65.01 44.31
C SER A 30 74.05 63.82 44.76
N LEU A 31 74.18 63.40 46.02
CA LEU A 31 73.36 62.34 46.61
C LEU A 31 71.88 62.74 46.64
N THR A 32 71.55 63.97 47.04
CA THR A 32 70.15 64.44 47.04
C THR A 32 69.55 64.49 45.63
N VAL A 33 70.34 64.90 44.63
CA VAL A 33 69.89 64.91 43.22
C VAL A 33 69.69 63.49 42.72
N SER A 34 70.61 62.57 42.99
CA SER A 34 70.46 61.15 42.61
C SER A 34 69.24 60.51 43.26
N ILE A 35 68.97 60.79 44.54
CA ILE A 35 67.78 60.30 45.24
C ILE A 35 66.51 60.90 44.61
N ALA A 36 66.49 62.20 44.33
CA ALA A 36 65.33 62.86 43.70
C ALA A 36 65.05 62.28 42.30
N VAL A 37 66.08 62.04 41.49
CA VAL A 37 65.96 61.40 40.17
C VAL A 37 65.45 59.96 40.31
N ALA A 38 65.96 59.19 41.28
CA ALA A 38 65.49 57.82 41.51
C ALA A 38 64.01 57.78 41.93
N ILE A 39 63.58 58.70 42.79
CA ILE A 39 62.17 58.84 43.21
C ILE A 39 61.29 59.21 42.02
N LEU A 40 61.69 60.19 41.20
CA LEU A 40 60.95 60.59 40.01
C LEU A 40 60.85 59.44 39.00
N ALA A 41 61.92 58.68 38.79
CA ALA A 41 61.90 57.50 37.94
C ALA A 41 60.96 56.41 38.47
N ALA A 42 60.95 56.17 39.78
CA ALA A 42 60.03 55.21 40.41
C ALA A 42 58.56 55.65 40.27
N ILE A 43 58.27 56.93 40.49
CA ILE A 43 56.93 57.50 40.30
C ILE A 43 56.51 57.37 38.83
N PHE A 44 57.37 57.78 37.89
CA PHE A 44 57.09 57.69 36.45
C PHE A 44 56.87 56.23 35.99
N SER A 45 57.67 55.29 36.48
CA SER A 45 57.53 53.86 36.19
C SER A 45 56.19 53.32 36.71
N THR A 46 55.81 53.68 37.93
CA THR A 46 54.54 53.25 38.52
C THR A 46 53.35 53.82 37.75
N VAL A 47 53.38 55.11 37.43
CA VAL A 47 52.34 55.78 36.63
C VAL A 47 52.24 55.18 35.23
N SER A 48 53.37 54.89 34.58
CA SER A 48 53.39 54.26 33.25
C SER A 48 52.74 52.88 33.24
N ILE A 49 52.90 52.07 34.31
CA ILE A 49 52.23 50.77 34.44
C ILE A 49 50.70 50.96 34.47
N PHE A 50 50.21 51.95 35.21
CA PHE A 50 48.77 52.21 35.29
C PHE A 50 48.18 52.77 33.99
N ILE A 51 48.95 53.57 33.24
CA ILE A 51 48.52 54.15 31.97
C ILE A 51 48.54 53.13 30.84
N PHE A 52 49.56 52.27 30.75
CA PHE A 52 49.75 51.39 29.59
C PHE A 52 49.42 49.91 29.84
N LEU A 53 49.83 49.33 30.97
CA LEU A 53 49.68 47.87 31.19
C LEU A 53 48.26 47.48 31.59
N LYS A 54 47.57 48.33 32.37
CA LYS A 54 46.23 48.01 32.87
C LYS A 54 45.19 47.92 31.74
N PRO A 55 45.08 48.89 30.81
CA PRO A 55 44.19 48.76 29.65
C PRO A 55 44.44 47.50 28.81
N LEU A 56 45.72 47.15 28.63
CA LEU A 56 46.11 45.96 27.88
C LEU A 56 45.65 44.66 28.57
N GLN A 57 45.82 44.57 29.89
CA GLN A 57 45.38 43.41 30.67
C GLN A 57 43.87 43.23 30.61
N ASP A 58 43.10 44.31 30.73
CA ASP A 58 41.64 44.27 30.66
C ASP A 58 41.15 43.82 29.27
N LEU A 59 41.83 44.24 28.22
CA LEU A 59 41.54 43.82 26.84
C LEU A 59 41.88 42.34 26.61
N ILE A 60 43.05 41.87 27.07
CA ILE A 60 43.45 40.45 26.97
C ILE A 60 42.46 39.57 27.72
N LYS A 61 42.07 39.96 28.93
CA LYS A 61 41.10 39.21 29.75
C LYS A 61 39.75 39.12 29.05
N SER A 62 39.29 40.23 28.46
CA SER A 62 38.01 40.26 27.76
C SER A 62 38.05 39.47 26.45
N ALA A 63 39.15 39.54 25.70
CA ALA A 63 39.35 38.75 24.49
C ALA A 63 39.37 37.24 24.79
N LYS A 64 40.02 36.83 25.89
CA LYS A 64 39.99 35.44 26.35
C LYS A 64 38.57 35.00 26.70
N ALA A 65 37.84 35.80 27.47
CA ALA A 65 36.44 35.49 27.83
C ALA A 65 35.52 35.41 26.60
N LEU A 66 35.73 36.26 25.59
CA LEU A 66 35.02 36.18 24.31
C LEU A 66 35.34 34.87 23.56
N GLY A 67 36.62 34.44 23.56
CA GLY A 67 37.05 33.17 22.99
C GLY A 67 36.49 31.94 23.71
N ASP A 68 36.25 32.05 25.02
CA ASP A 68 35.62 31.01 25.86
C ASP A 68 34.08 30.97 25.71
N GLY A 69 33.49 31.75 24.79
CA GLY A 69 32.05 31.76 24.48
C GLY A 69 31.21 32.79 25.24
N ASN A 70 31.83 33.67 26.04
CA ASN A 70 31.11 34.75 26.71
C ASN A 70 31.01 36.00 25.82
N PHE A 71 30.04 36.02 24.91
CA PHE A 71 29.79 37.14 23.99
C PHE A 71 29.22 38.40 24.65
N ASN A 72 28.88 38.35 25.95
CA ASN A 72 28.39 39.50 26.71
C ASN A 72 29.51 40.28 27.41
N GLN A 73 30.75 39.79 27.39
CA GLN A 73 31.89 40.50 27.95
C GLN A 73 32.15 41.81 27.18
N ARG A 74 32.35 42.90 27.91
CA ARG A 74 32.68 44.22 27.35
C ARG A 74 33.94 44.78 27.98
N VAL A 75 34.65 45.60 27.21
CA VAL A 75 35.84 46.35 27.63
C VAL A 75 35.40 47.80 27.85
N ASP A 76 35.49 48.32 29.08
CA ASP A 76 35.22 49.73 29.40
C ASP A 76 36.56 50.46 29.59
N LEU A 77 37.05 51.07 28.52
CA LEU A 77 38.26 51.89 28.50
C LEU A 77 37.86 53.32 28.18
N ARG A 78 38.15 54.24 29.10
CA ARG A 78 37.86 55.68 28.97
C ARG A 78 39.14 56.49 29.11
N THR A 79 40.07 56.22 28.19
CA THR A 79 41.41 56.78 28.21
C THR A 79 41.54 58.03 27.33
N GLY A 80 40.59 58.27 26.41
CA GLY A 80 40.62 59.39 25.47
C GLY A 80 41.69 59.26 24.38
N ASP A 81 42.25 58.07 24.21
CA ASP A 81 43.37 57.74 23.32
C ASP A 81 43.06 56.49 22.46
N GLU A 82 44.08 55.95 21.79
CA GLU A 82 43.94 54.78 20.92
C GLU A 82 43.43 53.53 21.66
N PHE A 83 43.63 53.40 22.98
CA PHE A 83 43.11 52.25 23.74
C PHE A 83 41.58 52.27 23.84
N GLU A 84 40.98 53.45 23.92
CA GLU A 84 39.52 53.61 23.91
C GLU A 84 38.94 53.21 22.54
N GLU A 85 39.61 53.56 21.44
CA GLU A 85 39.20 53.15 20.09
C GLU A 85 39.25 51.62 19.90
N VAL A 86 40.30 50.96 20.40
CA VAL A 86 40.42 49.49 20.35
C VAL A 86 39.37 48.83 21.24
N GLY A 87 39.11 49.35 22.44
CA GLY A 87 38.05 48.87 23.33
C GLY A 87 36.66 48.97 22.70
N ASN A 88 36.37 50.09 22.04
CA ASN A 88 35.13 50.29 21.30
C ASN A 88 35.00 49.33 20.10
N SER A 89 36.08 49.14 19.33
CA SER A 89 36.12 48.18 18.22
C SER A 89 35.92 46.74 18.69
N PHE A 90 36.51 46.37 19.83
CA PHE A 90 36.29 45.07 20.47
C PHE A 90 34.82 44.88 20.87
N ASN A 91 34.21 45.89 21.50
CA ASN A 91 32.80 45.83 21.89
C ASN A 91 31.86 45.72 20.68
N GLN A 92 32.15 46.43 19.58
CA GLN A 92 31.39 46.29 18.33
C GLN A 92 31.50 44.87 17.75
N MET A 93 32.71 44.29 17.75
CA MET A 93 32.91 42.91 17.32
C MET A 93 32.15 41.92 18.20
N ALA A 94 32.24 42.06 19.53
CA ALA A 94 31.51 41.23 20.48
C ALA A 94 29.99 41.32 20.28
N ASN A 95 29.46 42.52 20.04
CA ASN A 95 28.04 42.71 19.71
C ASN A 95 27.65 42.02 18.38
N LYS A 96 28.45 42.17 17.32
CA LYS A 96 28.19 41.50 16.04
C LYS A 96 28.23 39.98 16.17
N LEU A 97 29.23 39.43 16.85
CA LEU A 97 29.34 38.00 17.11
C LEU A 97 28.14 37.50 17.92
N SER A 98 27.79 38.17 19.03
CA SER A 98 26.61 37.83 19.83
C SER A 98 25.34 37.78 18.99
N GLY A 99 25.12 38.76 18.11
CA GLY A 99 23.97 38.80 17.21
C GLY A 99 23.96 37.66 16.19
N ILE A 100 25.13 37.31 15.62
CA ILE A 100 25.27 36.18 14.69
C ILE A 100 24.98 34.85 15.40
N PHE A 101 25.55 34.63 16.59
CA PHE A 101 25.32 33.39 17.35
C PHE A 101 23.86 33.24 17.76
N GLN A 102 23.22 34.28 18.29
CA GLN A 102 21.79 34.24 18.63
C GLN A 102 20.91 33.97 17.40
N LYS A 103 21.25 34.56 16.25
CA LYS A 103 20.54 34.29 15.00
C LYS A 103 20.72 32.83 14.56
N LEU A 104 21.94 32.30 14.61
CA LEU A 104 22.23 30.89 14.29
C LEU A 104 21.48 29.92 15.22
N GLU A 105 21.46 30.18 16.53
CA GLU A 105 20.67 29.37 17.48
C GLU A 105 19.18 29.42 17.16
N ARG A 106 18.65 30.60 16.81
CA ARG A 106 17.25 30.74 16.42
C ARG A 106 16.94 29.98 15.13
N ASP A 107 17.77 30.14 14.10
CA ASP A 107 17.60 29.50 12.80
C ASP A 107 17.71 27.97 12.90
N THR A 108 18.64 27.46 13.73
CA THR A 108 18.78 26.02 14.00
C THR A 108 17.57 25.46 14.76
N GLN A 109 17.04 26.17 15.76
CA GLN A 109 15.82 25.76 16.47
C GLN A 109 14.60 25.74 15.56
N ILE A 110 14.45 26.74 14.68
CA ILE A 110 13.38 26.76 13.67
C ILE A 110 13.50 25.56 12.74
N ALA A 111 14.70 25.28 12.22
CA ALA A 111 14.95 24.15 11.34
C ALA A 111 14.66 22.80 12.01
N ILE A 112 15.06 22.63 13.28
CA ILE A 112 14.74 21.43 14.08
C ILE A 112 13.22 21.28 14.23
N SER A 113 12.51 22.37 14.55
CA SER A 113 11.05 22.35 14.68
C SER A 113 10.35 22.03 13.36
N GLU A 114 10.78 22.60 12.23
CA GLU A 114 10.20 22.31 10.91
C GLU A 114 10.43 20.85 10.53
N LYS A 115 11.64 20.34 10.75
CA LYS A 115 11.96 18.92 10.53
C LYS A 115 11.11 17.99 11.39
N SER A 116 10.90 18.32 12.66
CA SER A 116 10.04 17.52 13.56
C SER A 116 8.59 17.48 13.07
N LYS A 117 8.03 18.63 12.67
CA LYS A 117 6.67 18.71 12.12
C LYS A 117 6.51 17.88 10.86
N LEU A 118 7.47 17.93 9.94
CA LEU A 118 7.45 17.12 8.72
C LEU A 118 7.47 15.62 9.03
N ASN A 119 8.31 15.19 9.98
CA ASN A 119 8.38 13.79 10.40
C ASN A 119 7.08 13.30 11.05
N GLU A 120 6.41 14.13 11.86
CA GLU A 120 5.11 13.82 12.45
C GLU A 120 4.03 13.65 11.37
N VAL A 121 3.97 14.57 10.41
CA VAL A 121 3.05 14.47 9.27
C VAL A 121 3.29 13.18 8.50
N LEU A 122 4.55 12.90 8.12
CA LEU A 122 4.90 11.68 7.39
C LEU A 122 4.57 10.40 8.16
N SER A 123 4.74 10.41 9.48
CA SER A 123 4.45 9.25 10.35
C SER A 123 2.95 9.02 10.56
N SER A 124 2.12 10.06 10.39
CA SER A 124 0.66 9.97 10.50
C SER A 124 -0.01 9.46 9.23
N ILE A 125 0.69 9.45 8.10
CA ILE A 125 0.17 8.96 6.82
C ILE A 125 0.08 7.43 6.88
N ILE A 126 -1.10 6.92 6.51
CA ILE A 126 -1.43 5.48 6.52
C ILE A 126 -0.71 4.74 5.39
N ASP A 127 -0.55 5.38 4.24
CA ASP A 127 0.18 4.80 3.11
C ASP A 127 1.69 4.77 3.38
N GLY A 128 2.34 3.70 2.94
CA GLY A 128 3.79 3.57 3.01
C GLY A 128 4.44 4.49 1.99
N ILE A 129 5.26 5.43 2.45
CA ILE A 129 6.00 6.36 1.58
C ILE A 129 7.47 6.01 1.62
N ILE A 130 8.07 5.79 0.46
CA ILE A 130 9.51 5.63 0.27
C ILE A 130 10.02 6.62 -0.77
N ALA A 131 10.99 7.45 -0.40
CA ALA A 131 11.66 8.37 -1.31
C ALA A 131 13.02 7.82 -1.73
N LEU A 132 13.33 7.89 -3.02
CA LEU A 132 14.56 7.38 -3.61
C LEU A 132 15.44 8.50 -4.18
N ASP A 133 16.76 8.27 -4.20
CA ASP A 133 17.71 9.09 -4.95
C ASP A 133 17.86 8.65 -6.42
N PHE A 134 18.67 9.36 -7.22
CA PHE A 134 18.91 9.02 -8.62
C PHE A 134 19.60 7.65 -8.82
N ASN A 135 20.23 7.09 -7.79
CA ASN A 135 20.84 5.77 -7.78
C ASN A 135 19.92 4.68 -7.23
N ARG A 136 18.65 5.01 -6.93
CA ARG A 136 17.64 4.14 -6.29
C ARG A 136 17.97 3.73 -4.85
N ASN A 137 18.79 4.50 -4.15
CA ASN A 137 18.95 4.35 -2.71
C ASN A 137 17.78 5.00 -1.99
N ILE A 138 17.32 4.38 -0.92
CA ILE A 138 16.24 4.89 -0.09
C ILE A 138 16.75 6.05 0.76
N LEU A 139 16.20 7.25 0.53
CA LEU A 139 16.49 8.45 1.31
C LEU A 139 15.66 8.53 2.59
N LEU A 140 14.39 8.15 2.47
CA LEU A 140 13.40 8.23 3.54
C LEU A 140 12.37 7.12 3.37
N ALA A 141 11.93 6.57 4.49
CA ALA A 141 10.76 5.72 4.60
C ALA A 141 9.94 6.20 5.81
N ASN A 142 8.61 6.24 5.70
CA ASN A 142 7.76 6.52 6.86
C ASN A 142 7.43 5.23 7.64
N ARG A 143 6.76 5.39 8.78
CA ARG A 143 6.34 4.26 9.63
C ARG A 143 5.49 3.23 8.89
N ALA A 144 4.54 3.67 8.06
CA ALA A 144 3.69 2.75 7.31
C ALA A 144 4.51 1.88 6.32
N ALA A 145 5.57 2.43 5.72
CA ALA A 145 6.47 1.65 4.88
C ALA A 145 7.20 0.56 5.69
N GLU A 146 7.54 0.80 6.96
CA GLU A 146 8.10 -0.24 7.83
C GLU A 146 7.09 -1.37 8.07
N GLU A 147 5.84 -1.01 8.35
CA GLU A 147 4.78 -1.98 8.62
C GLU A 147 4.47 -2.82 7.37
N ILE A 148 4.40 -2.21 6.19
CA ILE A 148 4.14 -2.90 4.91
C ILE A 148 5.29 -3.82 4.52
N THR A 149 6.53 -3.32 4.59
CA THR A 149 7.73 -4.05 4.11
C THR A 149 8.33 -4.98 5.15
N GLY A 150 8.05 -4.77 6.44
CA GLY A 150 8.66 -5.49 7.57
C GLY A 150 10.08 -5.03 7.93
N PHE A 151 10.68 -4.09 7.19
CA PHE A 151 11.99 -3.52 7.52
C PHE A 151 11.84 -2.29 8.41
N THR A 152 12.81 -2.06 9.29
CA THR A 152 12.89 -0.79 10.02
C THR A 152 13.46 0.32 9.13
N THR A 153 13.20 1.58 9.46
CA THR A 153 13.69 2.75 8.70
C THR A 153 15.21 2.78 8.70
N ALA A 154 15.84 2.33 9.78
CA ALA A 154 17.30 2.20 9.86
C ALA A 154 17.85 1.12 8.92
N GLU A 155 17.11 0.05 8.65
CA GLU A 155 17.49 -0.99 7.69
C GLU A 155 17.24 -0.55 6.25
N LEU A 156 16.19 0.25 6.02
CA LEU A 156 15.84 0.77 4.69
C LEU A 156 16.78 1.89 4.25
N GLN A 157 17.10 2.84 5.14
CA GLN A 157 17.78 4.07 4.77
C GLN A 157 19.20 3.82 4.24
N GLY A 158 19.51 4.41 3.07
CA GLY A 158 20.78 4.29 2.38
C GLY A 158 20.96 2.99 1.59
N GLN A 159 20.06 2.01 1.73
CA GLN A 159 20.10 0.79 0.94
C GLN A 159 19.43 0.98 -0.43
N ARG A 160 19.83 0.17 -1.40
CA ARG A 160 19.16 0.13 -2.71
C ARG A 160 17.84 -0.61 -2.61
N VAL A 161 16.78 0.04 -3.09
CA VAL A 161 15.42 -0.53 -3.09
C VAL A 161 15.36 -1.87 -3.84
N ASP A 162 16.18 -2.02 -4.89
CA ASP A 162 16.26 -3.21 -5.76
C ASP A 162 16.58 -4.51 -4.99
N ASN A 163 17.20 -4.41 -3.81
CA ASN A 163 17.64 -5.57 -3.02
C ASN A 163 16.68 -5.93 -1.88
N LEU A 164 15.71 -5.06 -1.58
CA LEU A 164 14.88 -5.17 -0.37
C LEU A 164 13.41 -5.34 -0.71
N ILE A 165 12.94 -4.65 -1.75
CA ILE A 165 11.51 -4.58 -2.10
C ILE A 165 11.33 -5.12 -3.50
N HIS A 166 10.62 -6.23 -3.59
CA HIS A 166 10.27 -6.86 -4.87
C HIS A 166 8.75 -6.77 -5.06
N LEU A 167 8.34 -6.27 -6.21
CA LEU A 167 6.93 -6.08 -6.56
C LEU A 167 6.56 -7.07 -7.66
N PHE A 168 5.45 -7.77 -7.50
CA PHE A 168 4.97 -8.75 -8.47
C PHE A 168 3.57 -8.39 -8.94
N SER A 169 3.36 -8.32 -10.26
CA SER A 169 2.03 -8.41 -10.86
C SER A 169 1.85 -9.81 -11.39
N ASP A 170 0.86 -10.53 -10.86
CA ASP A 170 0.64 -11.95 -11.15
C ASP A 170 1.88 -12.81 -10.84
N PHE A 171 2.69 -13.13 -11.85
CA PHE A 171 3.90 -13.92 -11.74
C PHE A 171 5.15 -13.19 -12.27
N GLU A 172 5.01 -11.95 -12.75
CA GLU A 172 6.11 -11.16 -13.29
C GLU A 172 6.55 -10.09 -12.30
N GLU A 173 7.86 -9.99 -12.09
CA GLU A 173 8.43 -8.95 -11.25
C GLU A 173 8.42 -7.60 -11.96
N ILE A 174 7.85 -6.59 -11.31
CA ILE A 174 7.87 -5.21 -11.76
C ILE A 174 9.21 -4.60 -11.36
N LEU A 175 10.09 -4.44 -12.34
CA LEU A 175 11.42 -3.91 -12.11
C LEU A 175 11.39 -2.42 -11.70
N PRO A 176 12.30 -1.98 -10.81
CA PRO A 176 12.37 -0.59 -10.37
C PRO A 176 12.57 0.46 -11.45
N LYS A 177 13.15 0.07 -12.59
CA LYS A 177 13.24 0.97 -13.76
C LYS A 177 11.86 1.32 -14.31
N THR A 178 10.95 0.37 -14.33
CA THR A 178 9.60 0.53 -14.89
C THR A 178 8.79 1.56 -14.11
N TYR A 179 8.84 1.48 -12.78
CA TYR A 179 8.04 2.36 -11.92
C TYR A 179 8.73 3.67 -11.53
N CYS A 180 10.05 3.81 -11.69
CA CYS A 180 10.75 5.08 -11.36
C CYS A 180 10.91 6.03 -12.55
N GLU A 181 10.79 5.56 -13.79
CA GLU A 181 11.02 6.39 -14.99
C GLU A 181 9.78 7.19 -15.42
N THR A 182 8.59 6.70 -15.07
CA THR A 182 7.29 7.31 -15.40
C THR A 182 6.35 7.25 -14.19
N ASN A 183 5.24 7.99 -14.23
CA ASN A 183 4.19 7.81 -13.25
C ASN A 183 3.59 6.41 -13.44
N PHE A 184 3.71 5.58 -12.42
CA PHE A 184 3.22 4.21 -12.42
C PHE A 184 2.11 4.06 -11.37
N SER A 185 1.07 3.28 -11.68
CA SER A 185 0.00 2.97 -10.75
C SER A 185 -0.55 1.58 -11.05
N GLN A 186 -0.31 0.61 -10.16
CA GLN A 186 -0.78 -0.75 -10.35
C GLN A 186 -0.84 -1.52 -9.02
N SER A 187 -1.82 -2.42 -8.90
CA SER A 187 -1.86 -3.41 -7.83
C SER A 187 -0.73 -4.43 -7.99
N ALA A 188 -0.01 -4.72 -6.91
CA ALA A 188 1.09 -5.65 -6.89
C ALA A 188 1.17 -6.38 -5.54
N LYS A 189 1.80 -7.56 -5.53
CA LYS A 189 2.26 -8.20 -4.30
C LYS A 189 3.66 -7.72 -3.98
N LEU A 190 3.81 -7.05 -2.86
CA LEU A 190 5.11 -6.65 -2.32
C LEU A 190 5.68 -7.81 -1.51
N THR A 191 6.93 -8.17 -1.80
CA THR A 191 7.73 -9.07 -0.97
C THR A 191 8.80 -8.26 -0.27
N GLY A 192 8.72 -8.23 1.07
CA GLY A 192 9.63 -7.51 1.94
C GLY A 192 10.51 -8.44 2.79
N LYS A 193 10.83 -8.01 4.01
CA LYS A 193 11.76 -8.70 4.91
C LYS A 193 11.31 -10.13 5.20
N GLU A 194 12.25 -11.07 5.16
CA GLU A 194 12.02 -12.49 5.41
C GLU A 194 10.90 -13.11 4.55
N GLY A 195 10.64 -12.54 3.37
CA GLY A 195 9.61 -13.02 2.46
C GLY A 195 8.19 -12.63 2.87
N LYS A 196 8.01 -11.66 3.78
CA LYS A 196 6.69 -11.10 4.10
C LYS A 196 6.02 -10.61 2.81
N GLN A 197 4.84 -11.14 2.51
CA GLN A 197 4.05 -10.72 1.36
C GLN A 197 2.90 -9.82 1.80
N THR A 198 2.75 -8.68 1.14
CA THR A 198 1.70 -7.70 1.40
C THR A 198 1.09 -7.28 0.05
N SER A 199 -0.23 -7.39 -0.09
CA SER A 199 -0.93 -6.87 -1.28
C SER A 199 -1.00 -5.36 -1.19
N VAL A 200 -0.51 -4.65 -2.21
CA VAL A 200 -0.45 -3.19 -2.22
C VAL A 200 -0.92 -2.63 -3.57
N ASN A 201 -1.47 -1.43 -3.56
CA ASN A 201 -1.51 -0.60 -4.76
C ASN A 201 -0.28 0.32 -4.75
N VAL A 202 0.59 0.19 -5.75
CA VAL A 202 1.83 0.95 -5.86
C VAL A 202 1.59 2.13 -6.77
N MET A 203 1.80 3.33 -6.25
CA MET A 203 1.82 4.56 -7.05
C MET A 203 3.21 5.17 -6.99
N THR A 204 3.71 5.63 -8.12
CA THR A 204 4.98 6.34 -8.18
C THR A 204 4.81 7.70 -8.83
N SER A 205 5.56 8.65 -8.31
CA SER A 205 5.69 9.96 -8.91
C SER A 205 7.16 10.30 -9.07
N LYS A 206 7.54 10.64 -10.29
CA LYS A 206 8.85 11.20 -10.57
C LYS A 206 8.91 12.61 -10.02
N VAL A 207 9.89 12.88 -9.16
CA VAL A 207 10.16 14.24 -8.69
C VAL A 207 11.19 14.84 -9.64
N GLY A 208 10.90 16.04 -10.16
CA GLY A 208 11.73 16.71 -11.16
C GLY A 208 13.16 16.99 -10.67
N GLU A 209 14.06 17.36 -11.59
CA GLU A 209 15.48 17.69 -11.33
C GLU A 209 15.66 18.93 -10.44
N ALA A 210 15.28 18.85 -9.16
CA ALA A 210 15.73 19.78 -8.15
C ALA A 210 17.07 19.25 -7.60
N LEU A 211 18.19 19.63 -8.25
CA LEU A 211 19.56 19.27 -7.85
C LEU A 211 19.85 19.45 -6.35
N GLN A 212 19.10 20.30 -5.65
CA GLN A 212 19.24 20.54 -4.21
C GLN A 212 18.69 19.42 -3.31
N THR A 213 17.79 18.56 -3.80
CA THR A 213 17.10 17.55 -2.97
C THR A 213 17.56 16.11 -3.19
N ASN A 214 18.33 15.85 -4.25
CA ASN A 214 18.79 14.50 -4.66
C ASN A 214 17.66 13.46 -4.77
N LEU A 215 16.41 13.88 -4.96
CA LEU A 215 15.23 13.02 -4.90
C LEU A 215 14.75 12.74 -6.33
N SER A 216 14.64 11.45 -6.69
CA SER A 216 14.31 11.02 -8.06
C SER A 216 12.87 10.51 -8.19
N CYS A 217 12.42 9.74 -7.21
CA CYS A 217 11.17 9.00 -7.26
C CYS A 217 10.58 8.86 -5.86
N ILE A 218 9.27 9.05 -5.75
CA ILE A 218 8.50 8.74 -4.54
C ILE A 218 7.62 7.54 -4.85
N LEU A 219 7.76 6.50 -4.04
CA LEU A 219 6.91 5.33 -3.98
C LEU A 219 5.86 5.53 -2.89
N ILE A 220 4.61 5.27 -3.24
CA ILE A 220 3.48 5.25 -2.33
C ILE A 220 2.85 3.86 -2.39
N PHE A 221 2.78 3.20 -1.25
CA PHE A 221 2.20 1.87 -1.07
C PHE A 221 0.92 2.00 -0.27
N HIS A 222 -0.22 1.76 -0.93
CA HIS A 222 -1.49 1.61 -0.25
C HIS A 222 -1.70 0.14 0.10
N ASP A 223 -1.71 -0.20 1.39
CA ASP A 223 -1.90 -1.58 1.88
C ASP A 223 -3.35 -2.03 1.69
N LEU A 224 -3.55 -3.18 1.04
CA LEU A 224 -4.85 -3.78 0.77
C LEU A 224 -5.18 -4.93 1.74
N SER A 225 -4.30 -5.23 2.70
CA SER A 225 -4.43 -6.40 3.59
C SER A 225 -5.73 -6.38 4.40
N LYS A 226 -6.16 -5.21 4.85
CA LYS A 226 -7.36 -5.07 5.69
C LYS A 226 -8.65 -5.27 4.90
N GLU A 227 -8.68 -4.73 3.68
CA GLU A 227 -9.78 -4.90 2.73
C GLU A 227 -9.90 -6.37 2.31
N GLU A 228 -8.76 -7.02 2.02
CA GLU A 228 -8.70 -8.45 1.72
C GLU A 228 -9.15 -9.31 2.90
N GLU A 229 -8.72 -8.98 4.13
CA GLU A 229 -9.16 -9.69 5.34
C GLU A 229 -10.66 -9.53 5.57
N LEU A 230 -11.20 -8.32 5.37
CA LEU A 230 -12.62 -8.04 5.52
C LEU A 230 -13.47 -8.78 4.47
N GLU A 231 -13.05 -8.77 3.21
CA GLU A 231 -13.72 -9.53 2.16
C GLU A 231 -13.64 -11.04 2.45
N LYS A 232 -12.48 -11.55 2.89
CA LYS A 232 -12.35 -12.96 3.30
C LYS A 232 -13.29 -13.32 4.45
N MET A 233 -13.35 -12.51 5.51
CA MET A 233 -14.25 -12.72 6.65
C MET A 233 -15.73 -12.71 6.24
N LYS A 234 -16.12 -11.74 5.39
CA LYS A 234 -17.48 -11.64 4.84
C LYS A 234 -17.83 -12.89 4.04
N MET A 235 -16.90 -13.39 3.23
CA MET A 235 -17.08 -14.62 2.45
C MET A 235 -17.19 -15.87 3.35
N ASP A 236 -16.29 -16.03 4.32
CA ASP A 236 -16.30 -17.17 5.25
C ASP A 236 -17.58 -17.18 6.10
N PHE A 237 -18.08 -16.01 6.52
CA PHE A 237 -19.36 -15.87 7.20
C PHE A 237 -20.54 -16.36 6.34
N VAL A 238 -20.59 -15.96 5.06
CA VAL A 238 -21.63 -16.41 4.13
C VAL A 238 -21.58 -17.92 3.92
N SER A 239 -20.38 -18.49 3.82
CA SER A 239 -20.18 -19.93 3.67
C SER A 239 -20.68 -20.70 4.89
N MET A 240 -20.26 -20.30 6.09
CA MET A 240 -20.70 -20.88 7.36
C MET A 240 -22.22 -20.78 7.54
N ALA A 241 -22.79 -19.58 7.38
CA ALA A 241 -24.22 -19.35 7.55
C ALA A 241 -25.04 -20.23 6.61
N SER A 242 -24.59 -20.41 5.37
CA SER A 242 -25.28 -21.24 4.39
C SER A 242 -25.25 -22.72 4.75
N HIS A 243 -24.13 -23.22 5.29
CA HIS A 243 -24.04 -24.60 5.79
C HIS A 243 -24.97 -24.82 6.99
N GLU A 244 -24.95 -23.91 7.96
CA GLU A 244 -25.78 -23.98 9.17
C GLU A 244 -27.27 -23.84 8.88
N LEU A 245 -27.66 -23.10 7.83
CA LEU A 245 -29.06 -23.00 7.40
C LEU A 245 -29.55 -24.20 6.58
N ARG A 246 -28.65 -24.89 5.85
CA ARG A 246 -29.01 -26.06 5.03
C ARG A 246 -29.61 -27.20 5.87
N THR A 247 -28.99 -27.52 6.99
CA THR A 247 -29.37 -28.64 7.87
C THR A 247 -30.79 -28.50 8.45
N PRO A 248 -31.16 -27.40 9.14
CA PRO A 248 -32.51 -27.23 9.68
C PRO A 248 -33.56 -27.15 8.57
N LEU A 249 -33.21 -26.54 7.44
CA LEU A 249 -34.15 -26.41 6.31
C LEU A 249 -34.43 -27.75 5.64
N THR A 250 -33.42 -28.62 5.50
CA THR A 250 -33.59 -29.99 5.02
C THR A 250 -34.50 -30.79 5.95
N SER A 251 -34.37 -30.58 7.26
CA SER A 251 -35.25 -31.22 8.26
C SER A 251 -36.70 -30.73 8.14
N ILE A 252 -36.91 -29.41 7.99
CA ILE A 252 -38.24 -28.81 7.78
C ILE A 252 -38.89 -29.39 6.52
N ILE A 253 -38.16 -29.46 5.41
CA ILE A 253 -38.65 -30.06 4.16
C ILE A 253 -39.04 -31.53 4.40
N GLY A 254 -38.20 -32.30 5.09
CA GLY A 254 -38.49 -33.69 5.43
C GLY A 254 -39.77 -33.86 6.24
N TYR A 255 -39.95 -33.05 7.31
CA TYR A 255 -41.16 -33.08 8.12
C TYR A 255 -42.40 -32.67 7.34
N LEU A 256 -42.32 -31.62 6.52
CA LEU A 256 -43.44 -31.18 5.68
C LEU A 256 -43.82 -32.26 4.66
N SER A 257 -42.85 -32.90 4.00
CA SER A 257 -43.10 -33.96 3.03
C SER A 257 -43.72 -35.21 3.66
N VAL A 258 -43.21 -35.65 4.83
CA VAL A 258 -43.78 -36.78 5.58
C VAL A 258 -45.20 -36.44 6.03
N PHE A 259 -45.39 -35.27 6.65
CA PHE A 259 -46.69 -34.85 7.16
C PHE A 259 -47.74 -34.69 6.05
N ALA A 260 -47.36 -34.11 4.91
CA ALA A 260 -48.24 -34.01 3.74
C ALA A 260 -48.66 -35.40 3.27
N ASN A 261 -47.72 -36.33 3.13
CA ASN A 261 -48.00 -37.69 2.64
C ASN A 261 -48.88 -38.51 3.59
N GLU A 262 -48.62 -38.49 4.90
CA GLU A 262 -49.40 -39.26 5.90
C GLU A 262 -50.84 -38.77 6.07
N ASN A 263 -51.07 -37.50 5.76
CA ASN A 263 -52.36 -36.83 5.90
C ASN A 263 -53.09 -36.62 4.57
N ARG A 264 -52.56 -37.13 3.45
CA ARG A 264 -53.28 -37.16 2.18
C ARG A 264 -54.62 -37.88 2.34
N GLY A 265 -55.71 -37.18 2.07
CA GLY A 265 -57.08 -37.69 2.21
C GLY A 265 -57.65 -37.65 3.64
N LYS A 266 -56.85 -37.29 4.66
CA LYS A 266 -57.31 -37.12 6.05
C LYS A 266 -57.59 -35.65 6.40
N LEU A 267 -56.80 -34.74 5.84
CA LEU A 267 -56.97 -33.29 6.03
C LEU A 267 -57.84 -32.65 4.93
N PRO A 268 -58.53 -31.54 5.24
CA PRO A 268 -59.12 -30.67 4.22
C PRO A 268 -58.09 -30.29 3.15
N LYS A 269 -58.54 -30.18 1.89
CA LYS A 269 -57.67 -29.80 0.76
C LYS A 269 -56.94 -28.47 0.97
N GLN A 270 -57.56 -27.53 1.68
CA GLN A 270 -56.97 -26.23 1.98
C GLN A 270 -55.75 -26.32 2.91
N ASP A 271 -55.78 -27.22 3.89
CA ASP A 271 -54.67 -27.40 4.83
C ASP A 271 -53.48 -28.10 4.15
N LEU A 272 -53.76 -29.10 3.30
CA LEU A 272 -52.74 -29.75 2.46
C LEU A 272 -52.07 -28.77 1.49
N ASP A 273 -52.86 -27.88 0.86
CA ASP A 273 -52.33 -26.83 -0.02
C ASP A 273 -51.40 -25.86 0.74
N LEU A 274 -51.73 -25.49 1.99
CA LEU A 274 -50.84 -24.67 2.83
C LEU A 274 -49.51 -25.37 3.16
N ILE A 275 -49.55 -26.68 3.45
CA ILE A 275 -48.35 -27.48 3.74
C ILE A 275 -47.48 -27.60 2.48
N GLU A 276 -48.08 -27.92 1.32
CA GLU A 276 -47.36 -28.01 0.05
C GLU A 276 -46.73 -26.66 -0.33
N LYS A 277 -47.45 -25.54 -0.14
CA LYS A 277 -46.89 -24.18 -0.34
C LYS A 277 -45.74 -23.87 0.63
N SER A 278 -45.81 -24.35 1.86
CA SER A 278 -44.74 -24.20 2.85
C SER A 278 -43.51 -24.99 2.44
N GLU A 279 -43.69 -26.23 1.96
CA GLU A 279 -42.60 -27.07 1.46
C GLU A 279 -41.93 -26.43 0.24
N ILE A 280 -42.72 -25.94 -0.72
CA ILE A 280 -42.21 -25.21 -1.90
C ILE A 280 -41.39 -24.00 -1.45
N SER A 281 -41.87 -23.24 -0.48
CA SER A 281 -41.17 -22.05 0.03
C SER A 281 -39.85 -22.43 0.73
N ALA A 282 -39.83 -23.52 1.50
CA ALA A 282 -38.62 -24.04 2.13
C ALA A 282 -37.59 -24.52 1.10
N ARG A 283 -38.03 -25.23 0.04
CA ARG A 283 -37.16 -25.63 -1.07
C ARG A 283 -36.61 -24.43 -1.83
N GLN A 284 -37.42 -23.39 -2.05
CA GLN A 284 -36.96 -22.13 -2.66
C GLN A 284 -35.87 -21.45 -1.83
N LEU A 285 -36.03 -21.42 -0.50
CA LEU A 285 -35.01 -20.88 0.40
C LEU A 285 -33.71 -21.70 0.33
N LEU A 286 -33.81 -23.04 0.24
CA LEU A 286 -32.66 -23.92 0.11
C LEU A 286 -31.89 -23.64 -1.19
N THR A 287 -32.61 -23.48 -2.30
CA THR A 287 -32.01 -23.10 -3.59
C THR A 287 -31.35 -21.72 -3.52
N LEU A 288 -31.95 -20.75 -2.83
CA LEU A 288 -31.35 -19.43 -2.65
C LEU A 288 -30.03 -19.51 -1.87
N ILE A 289 -30.00 -20.26 -0.76
CA ILE A 289 -28.80 -20.49 0.04
C ILE A 289 -27.71 -21.18 -0.81
N GLN A 290 -28.10 -22.20 -1.58
CA GLN A 290 -27.18 -22.91 -2.47
C GLN A 290 -26.60 -22.00 -3.56
N ASN A 291 -27.43 -21.14 -4.16
CA ASN A 291 -26.98 -20.18 -5.16
C ASN A 291 -26.01 -19.16 -4.55
N LEU A 292 -26.29 -18.68 -3.33
CA LEU A 292 -25.39 -17.77 -2.61
C LEU A 292 -24.01 -18.42 -2.36
N LEU A 293 -23.99 -19.69 -1.95
CA LEU A 293 -22.74 -20.45 -1.83
C LEU A 293 -22.01 -20.62 -3.15
N ASN A 294 -22.73 -20.94 -4.23
CA ASN A 294 -22.12 -21.09 -5.55
C ASN A 294 -21.50 -19.77 -6.02
N VAL A 295 -22.16 -18.64 -5.80
CA VAL A 295 -21.60 -17.30 -6.08
C VAL A 295 -20.33 -17.06 -5.29
N ASN A 296 -20.31 -17.41 -4.00
CA ASN A 296 -19.13 -17.25 -3.16
C ASN A 296 -17.95 -18.12 -3.66
N LYS A 297 -18.22 -19.38 -4.04
CA LYS A 297 -17.20 -20.26 -4.65
C LYS A 297 -16.70 -19.74 -6.00
N ILE A 298 -17.55 -19.10 -6.79
CA ILE A 298 -17.14 -18.44 -8.03
C ILE A 298 -16.20 -17.28 -7.73
N GLU A 299 -16.51 -16.45 -6.73
CA GLU A 299 -15.69 -15.30 -6.33
C GLU A 299 -14.31 -15.69 -5.82
N ARG A 300 -14.18 -16.84 -5.15
CA ARG A 300 -12.88 -17.37 -4.68
C ARG A 300 -12.10 -18.11 -5.77
N GLU A 301 -12.63 -18.18 -6.99
CA GLU A 301 -12.20 -19.08 -8.06
C GLU A 301 -12.23 -20.59 -7.71
N GLU A 302 -12.64 -20.94 -6.48
CA GLU A 302 -12.76 -22.28 -5.90
C GLU A 302 -13.86 -23.14 -6.50
N MET A 303 -14.72 -22.60 -7.38
CA MET A 303 -15.67 -23.42 -8.12
C MET A 303 -14.91 -24.39 -9.03
N SER A 304 -14.77 -25.63 -8.57
CA SER A 304 -14.26 -26.72 -9.38
C SER A 304 -15.31 -27.14 -10.41
N VAL A 305 -14.84 -27.29 -11.64
CA VAL A 305 -15.57 -27.91 -12.73
C VAL A 305 -14.65 -29.00 -13.26
N THR A 306 -15.16 -30.21 -13.41
CA THR A 306 -14.37 -31.35 -13.91
C THR A 306 -14.82 -31.67 -15.33
N PRO A 307 -14.21 -31.03 -16.36
CA PRO A 307 -14.59 -31.29 -17.74
C PRO A 307 -14.16 -32.71 -18.15
N GLU A 308 -15.14 -33.53 -18.54
CA GLU A 308 -14.94 -34.86 -19.08
C GLU A 308 -15.72 -35.04 -20.39
N PRO A 309 -15.34 -35.99 -21.27
CA PRO A 309 -16.12 -36.32 -22.46
C PRO A 309 -17.47 -36.95 -22.10
N VAL A 310 -18.55 -36.15 -22.11
CA VAL A 310 -19.90 -36.59 -21.76
C VAL A 310 -20.79 -36.83 -22.97
N ASP A 311 -21.68 -37.81 -22.84
CA ASP A 311 -22.82 -37.95 -23.74
C ASP A 311 -23.85 -36.87 -23.37
N TYR A 312 -24.01 -35.90 -24.26
CA TYR A 312 -24.75 -34.68 -23.98
C TYR A 312 -26.27 -34.86 -24.02
N LEU A 313 -26.76 -35.77 -24.85
CA LEU A 313 -28.18 -35.98 -25.11
C LEU A 313 -28.98 -36.47 -23.88
N PRO A 314 -28.51 -37.47 -23.10
CA PRO A 314 -29.21 -37.93 -21.89
C PRO A 314 -29.42 -36.81 -20.87
N ILE A 315 -28.46 -35.90 -20.72
CA ILE A 315 -28.53 -34.78 -19.77
C ILE A 315 -29.67 -33.84 -20.16
N LEU A 316 -29.77 -33.48 -21.44
CA LEU A 316 -30.82 -32.61 -21.96
C LEU A 316 -32.19 -33.27 -21.89
N SER A 317 -32.30 -34.53 -22.30
CA SER A 317 -33.55 -35.30 -22.22
C SER A 317 -34.07 -35.36 -20.79
N LYS A 318 -33.18 -35.58 -19.82
CA LYS A 318 -33.55 -35.65 -18.41
C LYS A 318 -34.08 -34.31 -17.88
N ALA A 319 -33.39 -33.21 -18.18
CA ALA A 319 -33.83 -31.87 -17.77
C ALA A 319 -35.19 -31.48 -18.36
N VAL A 320 -35.45 -31.86 -19.62
CA VAL A 320 -36.75 -31.64 -20.28
C VAL A 320 -37.84 -32.49 -19.62
N GLU A 321 -37.56 -33.76 -19.32
CA GLU A 321 -38.51 -34.65 -18.64
C GLU A 321 -38.91 -34.11 -17.27
N ASP A 322 -37.93 -33.69 -16.47
CA ASP A 322 -38.14 -33.21 -15.10
C ASP A 322 -39.00 -31.92 -15.08
N LEU A 323 -38.86 -31.05 -16.07
CA LEU A 323 -39.60 -29.79 -16.18
C LEU A 323 -40.92 -29.91 -16.97
N LYS A 324 -41.18 -31.05 -17.61
CA LYS A 324 -42.39 -31.26 -18.42
C LYS A 324 -43.68 -31.11 -17.60
N THR A 325 -43.69 -31.64 -16.38
CA THR A 325 -44.84 -31.53 -15.47
C THR A 325 -45.13 -30.07 -15.12
N GLN A 326 -44.08 -29.28 -14.82
CA GLN A 326 -44.21 -27.86 -14.51
C GLN A 326 -44.71 -27.05 -15.71
N ALA A 327 -44.20 -27.35 -16.92
CA ALA A 327 -44.67 -26.71 -18.15
C ALA A 327 -46.16 -27.00 -18.41
N ASN A 328 -46.58 -28.26 -18.29
CA ASN A 328 -47.98 -28.67 -18.48
C ASN A 328 -48.92 -28.02 -17.46
N GLN A 329 -48.51 -27.90 -16.19
CA GLN A 329 -49.30 -27.21 -15.15
C GLN A 329 -49.56 -25.72 -15.48
N LYS A 330 -48.68 -25.11 -16.27
CA LYS A 330 -48.77 -23.71 -16.67
C LYS A 330 -49.30 -23.54 -18.10
N ASP A 331 -49.81 -24.62 -18.71
CA ASP A 331 -50.31 -24.66 -20.10
C ASP A 331 -49.25 -24.23 -21.13
N ILE A 332 -48.00 -24.68 -20.96
CA ILE A 332 -46.87 -24.37 -21.86
C ILE A 332 -46.45 -25.62 -22.61
N VAL A 333 -46.30 -25.50 -23.94
CA VAL A 333 -45.77 -26.58 -24.79
C VAL A 333 -44.25 -26.58 -24.72
N LEU A 334 -43.67 -27.59 -24.06
CA LEU A 334 -42.22 -27.82 -24.02
C LEU A 334 -41.80 -28.84 -25.08
N ASN A 335 -41.13 -28.36 -26.14
CA ASN A 335 -40.65 -29.19 -27.24
C ASN A 335 -39.15 -29.41 -27.15
N PHE A 336 -38.75 -30.67 -27.27
CA PHE A 336 -37.37 -31.06 -27.49
C PHE A 336 -37.35 -32.14 -28.57
N ASN A 337 -36.76 -31.79 -29.71
CA ASN A 337 -36.56 -32.71 -30.82
C ASN A 337 -35.07 -33.07 -30.85
N PRO A 338 -34.68 -34.23 -30.29
CA PRO A 338 -33.30 -34.65 -30.33
C PRO A 338 -32.86 -34.86 -31.79
N PRO A 339 -31.65 -34.45 -32.18
CA PRO A 339 -31.15 -34.69 -33.52
C PRO A 339 -31.09 -36.19 -33.82
N THR A 340 -31.42 -36.56 -35.05
CA THR A 340 -31.47 -37.95 -35.52
C THR A 340 -30.08 -38.58 -35.68
N GLU A 341 -29.04 -37.76 -35.82
CA GLU A 341 -27.65 -38.17 -35.92
C GLU A 341 -27.00 -38.26 -34.54
N SER A 342 -26.03 -39.17 -34.38
CA SER A 342 -25.26 -39.29 -33.14
C SER A 342 -24.50 -38.00 -32.88
N LEU A 343 -24.77 -37.35 -31.75
CA LEU A 343 -24.03 -36.19 -31.31
C LEU A 343 -22.59 -36.57 -30.95
N PRO A 344 -21.60 -35.71 -31.24
CA PRO A 344 -20.27 -35.90 -30.70
C PRO A 344 -20.29 -35.71 -29.18
N LYS A 345 -19.35 -36.35 -28.48
CA LYS A 345 -19.13 -36.11 -27.06
C LYS A 345 -18.75 -34.65 -26.83
N VAL A 346 -19.17 -34.08 -25.71
CA VAL A 346 -18.90 -32.68 -25.33
C VAL A 346 -17.96 -32.68 -24.13
N MET A 347 -16.98 -31.78 -24.08
CA MET A 347 -16.16 -31.59 -22.88
C MET A 347 -16.96 -30.79 -21.86
N ALA A 348 -17.49 -31.45 -20.84
CA ALA A 348 -18.37 -30.84 -19.85
C ALA A 348 -18.33 -31.58 -18.51
N ASP A 349 -18.78 -30.92 -17.47
CA ASP A 349 -19.12 -31.55 -16.18
C ASP A 349 -20.62 -31.89 -16.20
N PRO A 350 -21.00 -33.17 -16.09
CA PRO A 350 -22.39 -33.59 -16.27
C PRO A 350 -23.33 -32.99 -15.23
N ILE A 351 -22.86 -32.78 -14.01
CA ILE A 351 -23.64 -32.19 -12.91
C ILE A 351 -23.86 -30.70 -13.19
N ARG A 352 -22.80 -29.98 -13.54
CA ARG A 352 -22.85 -28.53 -13.78
C ARG A 352 -23.64 -28.17 -15.04
N ILE A 353 -23.54 -28.97 -16.10
CA ILE A 353 -24.33 -28.75 -17.30
C ILE A 353 -25.81 -29.04 -17.05
N SER A 354 -26.14 -30.06 -16.26
CA SER A 354 -27.53 -30.28 -15.83
C SER A 354 -28.09 -29.05 -15.08
N GLU A 355 -27.29 -28.44 -14.20
CA GLU A 355 -27.64 -27.19 -13.49
C GLU A 355 -27.91 -26.02 -14.46
N VAL A 356 -27.03 -25.84 -15.47
CA VAL A 356 -27.18 -24.80 -16.51
C VAL A 356 -28.49 -24.99 -17.30
N VAL A 357 -28.70 -26.19 -17.83
CA VAL A 357 -29.85 -26.48 -18.70
C VAL A 357 -31.16 -26.35 -17.92
N THR A 358 -31.20 -26.89 -16.71
CA THR A 358 -32.37 -26.80 -15.83
C THR A 358 -32.70 -25.35 -15.48
N ASN A 359 -31.69 -24.53 -15.18
CA ASN A 359 -31.91 -23.11 -14.87
C ASN A 359 -32.45 -22.33 -16.08
N LEU A 360 -31.89 -22.55 -17.27
CA LEU A 360 -32.35 -21.86 -18.49
C LEU A 360 -33.76 -22.29 -18.91
N LEU A 361 -34.08 -23.59 -18.86
CA LEU A 361 -35.42 -24.11 -19.13
C LEU A 361 -36.45 -23.63 -18.11
N ALA A 362 -36.10 -23.64 -16.82
CA ALA A 362 -36.99 -23.14 -15.77
C ALA A 362 -37.26 -21.65 -15.94
N ASN A 363 -36.26 -20.84 -16.33
CA ASN A 363 -36.46 -19.44 -16.67
C ASN A 363 -37.41 -19.28 -17.88
N ALA A 364 -37.19 -20.02 -18.96
CA ALA A 364 -38.08 -20.00 -20.13
C ALA A 364 -39.54 -20.30 -19.76
N ILE A 365 -39.79 -21.33 -18.95
CA ILE A 365 -41.14 -21.69 -18.46
C ILE A 365 -41.72 -20.60 -17.54
N ASN A 366 -40.90 -20.04 -16.65
CA ASN A 366 -41.35 -19.04 -15.68
C ASN A 366 -41.77 -17.72 -16.35
N TYR A 367 -41.06 -17.29 -17.39
CA TYR A 367 -41.31 -16.03 -18.11
C TYR A 367 -42.24 -16.17 -19.33
N THR A 368 -42.64 -17.39 -19.67
CA THR A 368 -43.66 -17.65 -20.69
C THR A 368 -45.06 -17.61 -20.07
N ASN A 369 -46.00 -16.95 -20.78
CA ASN A 369 -47.41 -16.90 -20.39
C ASN A 369 -48.11 -18.23 -20.71
N PRO A 370 -49.20 -18.58 -20.02
CA PRO A 370 -50.02 -19.75 -20.38
C PRO A 370 -50.44 -19.73 -21.86
N GLY A 371 -50.41 -20.90 -22.50
CA GLY A 371 -50.60 -21.08 -23.95
C GLY A 371 -49.35 -20.85 -24.79
N GLY A 372 -48.21 -20.53 -24.18
CA GLY A 372 -46.94 -20.29 -24.88
C GLY A 372 -46.14 -21.57 -25.20
N LYS A 373 -44.99 -21.39 -25.85
CA LYS A 373 -44.10 -22.47 -26.28
C LYS A 373 -42.67 -22.23 -25.78
N VAL A 374 -42.03 -23.31 -25.33
CA VAL A 374 -40.59 -23.37 -25.06
C VAL A 374 -39.98 -24.47 -25.93
N GLU A 375 -38.87 -24.16 -26.60
CA GLU A 375 -38.20 -25.07 -27.52
C GLU A 375 -36.71 -25.18 -27.22
N LEU A 376 -36.21 -26.41 -27.09
CA LEU A 376 -34.78 -26.70 -26.95
C LEU A 376 -34.25 -27.25 -28.27
N ILE A 377 -33.22 -26.60 -28.81
CA ILE A 377 -32.58 -26.94 -30.10
C ILE A 377 -31.09 -27.15 -29.87
N ILE A 378 -30.53 -28.17 -30.51
CA ILE A 378 -29.09 -28.45 -30.52
C ILE A 378 -28.57 -28.26 -31.94
N GLN A 379 -27.46 -27.54 -32.09
CA GLN A 379 -26.76 -27.35 -33.34
C GLN A 379 -25.31 -27.79 -33.18
N VAL A 380 -24.87 -28.73 -34.01
CA VAL A 380 -23.49 -29.22 -34.00
C VAL A 380 -22.65 -28.44 -35.00
N SER A 381 -21.48 -28.02 -34.57
CA SER A 381 -20.41 -27.46 -35.40
C SER A 381 -19.13 -28.28 -35.21
N PRO A 382 -18.12 -28.18 -36.10
CA PRO A 382 -16.92 -29.02 -36.02
C PRO A 382 -16.15 -28.92 -34.70
N ASP A 383 -16.18 -27.74 -34.06
CA ASP A 383 -15.42 -27.40 -32.85
C ASP A 383 -16.29 -27.36 -31.58
N LYS A 384 -17.62 -27.22 -31.72
CA LYS A 384 -18.52 -26.94 -30.60
C LYS A 384 -19.95 -27.43 -30.84
N VAL A 385 -20.67 -27.66 -29.74
CA VAL A 385 -22.11 -27.92 -29.72
C VAL A 385 -22.80 -26.71 -29.12
N THR A 386 -23.75 -26.13 -29.87
CA THR A 386 -24.56 -24.99 -29.43
C THR A 386 -25.94 -25.47 -29.01
N THR A 387 -26.36 -25.08 -27.81
CA THR A 387 -27.70 -25.35 -27.27
C THR A 387 -28.46 -24.05 -27.17
N THR A 388 -29.67 -24.04 -27.73
CA THR A 388 -30.54 -22.87 -27.78
C THR A 388 -31.87 -23.21 -27.13
N ILE A 389 -32.26 -22.43 -26.13
CA ILE A 389 -33.55 -22.51 -25.45
C ILE A 389 -34.34 -21.26 -25.81
N SER A 390 -35.41 -21.44 -26.58
CA SER A 390 -36.27 -20.37 -27.08
C SER A 390 -37.61 -20.39 -26.37
N ASP A 391 -38.09 -19.22 -25.95
CA ASP A 391 -39.38 -19.03 -25.29
C ASP A 391 -40.23 -17.99 -26.03
N THR A 392 -41.55 -18.09 -25.93
CA THR A 392 -42.51 -17.10 -26.46
C THR A 392 -43.06 -16.20 -25.35
N GLY A 393 -42.23 -15.89 -24.36
CA GLY A 393 -42.62 -15.15 -23.17
C GLY A 393 -42.61 -13.64 -23.33
N VAL A 394 -42.52 -12.94 -22.19
CA VAL A 394 -42.57 -11.47 -22.13
C VAL A 394 -41.42 -10.78 -22.86
N GLY A 395 -40.34 -11.50 -23.16
CA GLY A 395 -39.12 -10.95 -23.75
C GLY A 395 -38.37 -10.00 -22.82
N ILE A 396 -37.21 -9.54 -23.27
CA ILE A 396 -36.27 -8.76 -22.48
C ILE A 396 -36.00 -7.42 -23.18
N PRO A 397 -36.13 -6.28 -22.46
CA PRO A 397 -35.75 -4.97 -22.97
C PRO A 397 -34.26 -4.90 -23.39
N LYS A 398 -33.96 -4.18 -24.48
CA LYS A 398 -32.59 -4.10 -25.03
C LYS A 398 -31.58 -3.51 -24.04
N ASP A 399 -32.01 -2.57 -23.21
CA ASP A 399 -31.24 -1.95 -22.12
C ASP A 399 -30.90 -2.92 -20.99
N ALA A 400 -31.71 -3.96 -20.78
CA ALA A 400 -31.46 -4.96 -19.74
C ALA A 400 -30.49 -6.07 -20.18
N ILE A 401 -30.39 -6.35 -21.49
CA ILE A 401 -29.58 -7.46 -22.05
C ILE A 401 -28.13 -7.46 -21.55
N PRO A 402 -27.37 -6.34 -21.57
CA PRO A 402 -25.98 -6.32 -21.12
C PRO A 402 -25.79 -6.70 -19.65
N HIS A 403 -26.84 -6.55 -18.84
CA HIS A 403 -26.79 -6.72 -17.40
C HIS A 403 -27.41 -8.05 -16.93
N LEU A 404 -28.01 -8.85 -17.82
CA LEU A 404 -28.73 -10.09 -17.46
C LEU A 404 -27.87 -11.11 -16.72
N PHE A 405 -26.58 -11.15 -17.02
CA PHE A 405 -25.64 -12.06 -16.38
C PHE A 405 -24.94 -11.44 -15.16
N ASN A 406 -25.33 -10.24 -14.72
CA ASN A 406 -24.79 -9.63 -13.50
C ASN A 406 -25.48 -10.20 -12.25
N LYS A 407 -24.73 -10.22 -11.13
CA LYS A 407 -25.25 -10.69 -9.84
C LYS A 407 -26.45 -9.85 -9.40
N PHE A 408 -27.49 -10.52 -8.90
CA PHE A 408 -28.72 -9.91 -8.39
C PHE A 408 -29.53 -9.08 -9.40
N PHE A 409 -29.13 -9.08 -10.68
CA PHE A 409 -29.82 -8.30 -11.69
C PHE A 409 -31.16 -8.93 -12.04
N ARG A 410 -32.19 -8.08 -12.13
CA ARG A 410 -33.56 -8.45 -12.51
C ARG A 410 -34.16 -7.33 -13.34
N VAL A 411 -34.89 -7.69 -14.38
CA VAL A 411 -35.61 -6.72 -15.21
C VAL A 411 -36.79 -6.16 -14.40
N SER A 412 -36.70 -4.88 -14.06
CA SER A 412 -37.65 -4.16 -13.23
C SER A 412 -38.87 -3.70 -14.04
N ASN A 413 -39.78 -4.58 -14.48
CA ASN A 413 -41.05 -4.13 -15.06
C ASN A 413 -42.27 -5.06 -14.82
N GLN A 414 -43.28 -4.47 -14.17
CA GLN A 414 -44.75 -4.64 -14.25
C GLN A 414 -45.46 -6.01 -14.20
N SER A 415 -44.85 -7.08 -13.68
CA SER A 415 -45.62 -8.24 -13.18
C SER A 415 -44.99 -8.85 -11.94
N GLN A 416 -44.96 -8.08 -10.85
CA GLN A 416 -44.49 -8.48 -9.52
C GLN A 416 -45.25 -9.66 -8.89
N LYS A 417 -46.30 -10.18 -9.53
CA LYS A 417 -47.11 -11.29 -8.99
C LYS A 417 -46.62 -12.71 -9.34
N MET A 418 -45.69 -12.91 -10.28
CA MET A 418 -45.47 -14.26 -10.82
C MET A 418 -44.05 -14.84 -10.90
N SER A 419 -42.97 -14.11 -10.60
CA SER A 419 -41.62 -14.72 -10.64
C SER A 419 -40.75 -14.36 -9.42
N LYS A 420 -40.68 -15.29 -8.46
CA LYS A 420 -39.80 -15.27 -7.28
C LYS A 420 -38.39 -15.77 -7.65
N GLY A 421 -37.70 -15.05 -8.54
CA GLY A 421 -36.31 -15.35 -8.93
C GLY A 421 -35.29 -14.66 -8.02
N THR A 422 -34.17 -15.32 -7.75
CA THR A 422 -33.08 -14.82 -6.90
C THR A 422 -32.13 -13.85 -7.61
N GLY A 423 -32.14 -13.81 -8.94
CA GLY A 423 -31.20 -13.02 -9.75
C GLY A 423 -29.77 -13.58 -9.79
N LEU A 424 -29.55 -14.80 -9.26
CA LEU A 424 -28.23 -15.43 -9.21
C LEU A 424 -28.05 -16.54 -10.25
N GLY A 425 -29.14 -17.15 -10.72
CA GLY A 425 -29.09 -18.31 -11.62
C GLY A 425 -28.33 -18.04 -12.91
N LEU A 426 -28.61 -16.93 -13.62
CA LEU A 426 -27.92 -16.60 -14.87
C LEU A 426 -26.43 -16.29 -14.67
N TYR A 427 -26.07 -15.64 -13.56
CA TYR A 427 -24.66 -15.41 -13.22
C TYR A 427 -23.89 -16.72 -13.00
N ILE A 428 -24.47 -17.65 -12.23
CA ILE A 428 -23.89 -18.99 -12.00
C ILE A 428 -23.79 -19.76 -13.33
N THR A 429 -24.85 -19.74 -14.14
CA THR A 429 -24.85 -20.37 -15.47
C THR A 429 -23.74 -19.84 -16.36
N LYS A 430 -23.54 -18.52 -16.42
CA LYS A 430 -22.46 -17.91 -17.18
C LYS A 430 -21.08 -18.38 -16.69
N SER A 431 -20.85 -18.35 -15.38
CA SER A 431 -19.57 -18.77 -14.80
C SER A 431 -19.24 -20.24 -15.07
N ILE A 432 -20.24 -21.13 -14.99
CA ILE A 432 -20.07 -22.56 -15.34
C ILE A 432 -19.66 -22.71 -16.80
N ILE A 433 -20.39 -22.06 -17.72
CA ILE A 433 -20.11 -22.15 -19.16
C ILE A 433 -18.72 -21.59 -19.49
N GLU A 434 -18.33 -20.47 -18.90
CA GLU A 434 -17.00 -19.87 -19.11
C GLU A 434 -15.88 -20.76 -18.57
N LYS A 435 -16.05 -21.38 -17.39
CA LYS A 435 -15.10 -22.37 -16.84
C LYS A 435 -14.99 -23.65 -17.67
N LEU A 436 -15.99 -23.95 -18.50
CA LEU A 436 -15.96 -25.04 -19.49
C LEU A 436 -15.45 -24.61 -20.87
N ASN A 437 -14.80 -23.45 -20.95
CA ASN A 437 -14.30 -22.86 -22.21
C ASN A 437 -15.41 -22.63 -23.25
N GLY A 438 -16.65 -22.46 -22.77
CA GLY A 438 -17.82 -22.18 -23.58
C GLY A 438 -18.15 -20.69 -23.67
N LYS A 439 -19.25 -20.41 -24.38
CA LYS A 439 -19.80 -19.04 -24.49
C LYS A 439 -21.30 -19.09 -24.25
N ILE A 440 -21.85 -18.09 -23.57
CA ILE A 440 -23.30 -17.91 -23.40
C ILE A 440 -23.72 -16.51 -23.86
N TRP A 441 -24.88 -16.40 -24.49
CA TRP A 441 -25.48 -15.15 -24.92
C TRP A 441 -27.01 -15.26 -24.99
N VAL A 442 -27.66 -14.13 -25.26
CA VAL A 442 -29.12 -14.03 -25.32
C VAL A 442 -29.56 -13.11 -26.45
N GLU A 443 -30.59 -13.53 -27.15
CA GLU A 443 -31.28 -12.77 -28.18
C GLU A 443 -32.74 -12.62 -27.74
N SER A 444 -33.22 -11.39 -27.56
CA SER A 444 -34.59 -11.18 -27.11
C SER A 444 -35.16 -9.87 -27.61
N GLU A 445 -36.48 -9.85 -27.82
CA GLU A 445 -37.24 -8.67 -28.14
C GLU A 445 -38.48 -8.62 -27.22
N LEU A 446 -38.74 -7.46 -26.63
CA LEU A 446 -39.84 -7.27 -25.70
C LEU A 446 -41.18 -7.65 -26.37
N GLY A 447 -41.94 -8.54 -25.72
CA GLY A 447 -43.23 -9.05 -26.19
C GLY A 447 -43.15 -10.19 -27.22
N LYS A 448 -41.96 -10.58 -27.70
CA LYS A 448 -41.79 -11.70 -28.65
C LYS A 448 -41.14 -12.95 -28.04
N GLY A 449 -40.56 -12.81 -26.84
CA GLY A 449 -39.87 -13.89 -26.14
C GLY A 449 -38.35 -13.76 -26.18
N SER A 450 -37.65 -14.80 -25.73
CA SER A 450 -36.19 -14.80 -25.58
C SER A 450 -35.57 -16.09 -26.10
N ARG A 451 -34.32 -16.01 -26.55
CA ARG A 451 -33.49 -17.15 -26.92
C ARG A 451 -32.20 -17.09 -26.12
N PHE A 452 -32.04 -18.03 -25.21
CA PHE A 452 -30.79 -18.21 -24.47
C PHE A 452 -29.95 -19.28 -25.18
N CYS A 453 -28.73 -18.91 -25.54
CA CYS A 453 -27.85 -19.75 -26.34
C CYS A 453 -26.53 -19.95 -25.59
N PHE A 454 -26.04 -21.18 -25.53
CA PHE A 454 -24.68 -21.44 -25.05
C PHE A 454 -23.98 -22.50 -25.90
N SER A 455 -22.65 -22.42 -25.98
CA SER A 455 -21.81 -23.34 -26.74
C SER A 455 -20.75 -23.98 -25.87
N LEU A 456 -20.52 -25.28 -26.06
CA LEU A 456 -19.47 -26.06 -25.39
C LEU A 456 -18.57 -26.76 -26.42
N PRO A 457 -17.27 -26.95 -26.12
CA PRO A 457 -16.36 -27.59 -27.05
C PRO A 457 -16.66 -29.08 -27.24
N VAL A 458 -16.52 -29.56 -28.47
CA VAL A 458 -16.57 -30.99 -28.78
C VAL A 458 -15.36 -31.66 -28.14
N ALA A 459 -15.57 -32.84 -27.53
CA ALA A 459 -14.50 -33.70 -27.06
C ALA A 459 -13.77 -34.32 -28.25
N THR A 460 -12.80 -33.58 -28.79
CA THR A 460 -11.86 -34.11 -29.76
C THR A 460 -11.03 -35.19 -29.08
N ILE A 461 -11.10 -36.42 -29.59
CA ILE A 461 -10.12 -37.44 -29.23
C ILE A 461 -8.79 -36.95 -29.78
N SER A 462 -7.92 -36.42 -28.92
CA SER A 462 -6.52 -36.22 -29.28
C SER A 462 -5.89 -37.59 -29.49
N SER A 463 -5.91 -38.11 -30.72
CA SER A 463 -4.92 -39.07 -31.20
C SER A 463 -3.57 -38.34 -31.30
N GLY A 464 -2.99 -38.06 -30.13
CA GLY A 464 -1.78 -37.28 -29.91
C GLY A 464 -1.03 -37.79 -28.68
N VAL A 465 -0.97 -39.12 -28.50
CA VAL A 465 0.03 -39.78 -27.67
C VAL A 465 0.66 -40.90 -28.50
N LEU A 466 1.40 -40.49 -29.52
CA LEU A 466 2.50 -41.26 -30.06
C LEU A 466 3.69 -40.30 -30.07
N ASN A 467 4.77 -40.70 -29.39
CA ASN A 467 6.08 -40.05 -29.26
C ASN A 467 6.30 -39.07 -28.10
N THR A 468 6.31 -39.58 -26.87
CA THR A 468 7.15 -39.03 -25.78
C THR A 468 8.04 -40.06 -25.08
N ASN A 469 8.27 -41.23 -25.69
CA ASN A 469 9.23 -42.23 -25.19
C ASN A 469 10.45 -42.45 -26.13
N GLN A 470 10.81 -41.48 -26.98
CA GLN A 470 11.97 -41.61 -27.87
C GLN A 470 13.00 -40.49 -27.77
N PHE A 471 13.05 -39.75 -26.66
CA PHE A 471 14.08 -38.74 -26.38
C PHE A 471 14.51 -38.71 -24.90
N MET A 472 14.82 -39.87 -24.29
CA MET A 472 15.59 -39.94 -23.04
C MET A 472 16.44 -41.22 -22.98
N GLY A 473 17.21 -41.49 -24.04
CA GLY A 473 18.01 -42.73 -24.13
C GLY A 473 19.37 -42.60 -24.81
N GLU A 474 19.90 -41.39 -25.04
CA GLU A 474 21.17 -41.26 -25.79
C GLU A 474 22.08 -40.09 -25.39
N GLN A 475 22.02 -39.62 -24.14
CA GLN A 475 22.97 -38.59 -23.64
C GLN A 475 23.59 -38.86 -22.26
N ILE A 476 23.54 -40.10 -21.76
CA ILE A 476 24.30 -40.49 -20.55
C ILE A 476 25.13 -41.75 -20.85
N GLN A 477 26.01 -41.69 -21.86
CA GLN A 477 27.10 -42.66 -21.99
C GLN A 477 28.21 -42.19 -22.95
N ALA A 478 28.72 -40.97 -22.78
CA ALA A 478 29.96 -40.53 -23.45
C ALA A 478 30.64 -39.42 -22.64
N GLY A 479 31.10 -39.76 -21.44
CA GLY A 479 31.81 -38.80 -20.58
C GLY A 479 32.65 -39.44 -19.47
N ALA A 480 32.90 -40.74 -19.56
CA ALA A 480 33.78 -41.44 -18.64
C ALA A 480 34.52 -42.51 -19.45
N LEU A 481 35.64 -42.12 -20.06
CA LEU A 481 36.84 -42.93 -20.27
C LEU A 481 37.87 -42.08 -21.04
N ASN A 482 39.06 -42.01 -20.42
CA ASN A 482 40.38 -41.73 -20.99
C ASN A 482 40.94 -40.30 -20.88
N TYR A 483 41.90 -40.21 -19.95
CA TYR A 483 43.14 -39.40 -19.89
C TYR A 483 43.05 -37.88 -19.78
#